data_AF-A0A952SQM0-F1
#
_entry.id   AF-A0A952SQM0-F1
#
_cell.length_a   1.000
_cell.length_b   1.000
_cell.length_c   1.000
_cell.angle_alpha   90.00
_cell.angle_beta   90.00
_cell.angle_gamma   90.00
#
_symmetry.space_group_name_H-M   'P 1'
#
loop_
_entity.id
_entity.type
_entity.pdbx_description
1 polymer ?
#
loop_
_entity_poly.entity_id
_entity_poly.type
_entity_poly.pdbx_seq_one_letter_code
_entity_poly.pdbx_strand_id
1 'polypeptide(L)'
;MKKLILTTAVALFALPALAGPLDPPEGPVASSMKTLVEVEPRTPLKYETTPGNGEHFFVIVQPGSYYLASSLIVTGDTGAILISAPDVTIDMNGFFIARAGGGTSTRPLISVDANAFSNTTIRNGALRESGNHGIVLGRNARIENVTVRNAKGDGINVGQRSIISNCFIEAPLGNGIVVSTHSIVENSTVYSAGQNGIVTSTQGRVIGSFANQCSQSGISVAYGSHVEGCTVNANTAFGITGQLNSGALKILGNSSTNNGSGGIRVYHSSIVRDNNISSSGLQVACIAVIEDGSRIEGNLCHGGPHAVQIENSGIDNLVIGNHSRSATVGNGFATVNQANNMIGPVVSTGGTIMSTSPFANFSR
;
A
#
# COMPACT_ATOMS: atom_id res chain seq x y z
N MET A 1 28.44 -88.96 41.84
CA MET A 1 29.17 -87.77 41.35
C MET A 1 28.17 -86.61 41.30
N LYS A 2 28.25 -85.68 42.24
CA LYS A 2 27.31 -84.56 42.40
C LYS A 2 27.68 -83.44 41.41
N LYS A 3 26.74 -83.02 40.55
CA LYS A 3 26.85 -81.78 39.77
C LYS A 3 26.10 -80.68 40.52
N LEU A 4 26.85 -79.67 40.97
CA LEU A 4 26.35 -78.43 41.54
C LEU A 4 26.61 -77.35 40.48
N ILE A 5 25.56 -76.71 39.95
CA ILE A 5 25.72 -75.50 39.13
C ILE A 5 24.86 -74.39 39.74
N LEU A 6 25.56 -73.28 39.92
CA LEU A 6 25.33 -72.08 40.71
C LEU A 6 24.28 -71.18 40.05
N THR A 7 23.25 -70.76 40.81
CA THR A 7 22.29 -69.73 40.41
C THR A 7 22.87 -68.36 40.68
N THR A 8 23.09 -67.56 39.63
CA THR A 8 23.59 -66.19 39.73
C THR A 8 22.46 -65.25 40.17
N ALA A 9 22.54 -64.72 41.38
CA ALA A 9 21.64 -63.67 41.86
C ALA A 9 22.15 -62.30 41.38
N VAL A 10 21.37 -61.63 40.53
CA VAL A 10 21.62 -60.23 40.15
C VAL A 10 21.12 -59.36 41.29
N ALA A 11 22.05 -58.75 42.03
CA ALA A 11 21.72 -57.74 43.04
C ALA A 11 21.45 -56.39 42.34
N LEU A 12 20.19 -55.95 42.37
CA LEU A 12 19.78 -54.63 41.94
C LEU A 12 20.28 -53.60 42.97
N PHE A 13 21.35 -52.87 42.67
CA PHE A 13 21.78 -51.74 43.51
C PHE A 13 20.81 -50.57 43.28
N ALA A 14 19.95 -50.31 44.26
CA ALA A 14 19.23 -49.04 44.33
C ALA A 14 20.25 -47.93 44.65
N LEU A 15 20.66 -47.18 43.63
CA LEU A 15 21.38 -45.93 43.84
C LEU A 15 20.39 -44.95 44.53
N PRO A 16 20.75 -44.35 45.66
CA PRO A 16 19.92 -43.29 46.23
C PRO A 16 19.82 -42.17 45.20
N ALA A 17 18.59 -41.74 44.91
CA ALA A 17 18.37 -40.49 44.19
C ALA A 17 18.96 -39.37 45.05
N LEU A 18 20.10 -38.83 44.63
CA LEU A 18 20.69 -37.66 45.27
C LEU A 18 19.80 -36.47 44.91
N ALA A 19 18.79 -36.22 45.74
CA ALA A 19 18.04 -34.97 45.68
C ALA A 19 19.04 -33.81 45.86
N GLY A 20 18.84 -32.72 45.12
CA GLY A 20 19.61 -31.50 45.32
C GLY A 20 19.52 -31.04 46.79
N PRO A 21 20.46 -30.18 47.25
CA PRO A 21 20.46 -29.68 48.62
C PRO A 21 19.06 -29.22 49.03
N LEU A 22 18.52 -29.78 50.13
CA LEU A 22 17.22 -29.38 50.67
C LEU A 22 17.28 -28.01 51.36
N ASP A 23 18.49 -27.51 51.58
CA ASP A 23 18.73 -26.19 52.14
C ASP A 23 18.79 -25.17 51.00
N PRO A 24 17.83 -24.23 50.92
CA PRO A 24 17.95 -23.11 50.00
C PRO A 24 19.21 -22.30 50.33
N PRO A 25 19.89 -21.69 49.34
CA PRO A 25 21.07 -20.84 49.58
C PRO A 25 20.78 -19.80 50.67
N GLU A 26 21.72 -19.59 51.59
CA GLU A 26 21.59 -18.57 52.63
C GLU A 26 21.42 -17.18 52.01
N GLY A 27 20.34 -16.49 52.36
CA GLY A 27 20.03 -15.13 51.94
C GLY A 27 18.61 -14.99 51.39
N PRO A 28 18.05 -13.76 51.36
CA PRO A 28 16.81 -13.52 50.62
C PRO A 28 17.01 -13.93 49.17
N VAL A 29 16.08 -14.72 48.60
CA VAL A 29 16.06 -14.97 47.16
C VAL A 29 16.00 -13.62 46.43
N ALA A 30 17.05 -13.29 45.67
CA ALA A 30 17.02 -12.11 44.82
C ALA A 30 15.89 -12.27 43.78
N SER A 31 15.21 -11.18 43.43
CA SER A 31 14.15 -11.23 42.41
C SER A 31 14.72 -11.82 41.11
N SER A 32 14.28 -13.03 40.77
CA SER A 32 14.61 -13.68 39.51
C SER A 32 13.68 -13.23 38.36
N MET A 33 12.68 -12.40 38.68
CA MET A 33 11.71 -11.86 37.72
C MET A 33 12.21 -10.52 37.18
N LYS A 34 12.04 -10.32 35.86
CA LYS A 34 12.13 -8.99 35.24
C LYS A 34 11.00 -8.10 35.77
N THR A 35 11.31 -6.82 35.99
CA THR A 35 10.31 -5.79 36.26
C THR A 35 9.44 -5.56 35.03
N LEU A 36 8.25 -4.98 35.22
CA LEU A 36 7.38 -4.60 34.09
C LEU A 36 8.08 -3.66 33.11
N VAL A 37 8.97 -2.79 33.58
CA VAL A 37 9.74 -1.86 32.73
C VAL A 37 10.78 -2.61 31.90
N GLU A 38 11.38 -3.68 32.42
CA GLU A 38 12.31 -4.52 31.67
C GLU A 38 11.61 -5.45 30.65
N VAL A 39 10.35 -5.79 30.88
CA VAL A 39 9.53 -6.58 29.96
C VAL A 39 8.87 -5.70 28.89
N GLU A 40 8.41 -4.51 29.27
CA GLU A 40 7.67 -3.57 28.43
C GLU A 40 8.22 -2.15 28.61
N PRO A 41 9.40 -1.84 28.00
CA PRO A 41 10.08 -0.56 28.18
C PRO A 41 9.40 0.61 27.46
N ARG A 42 8.36 0.35 26.67
CA ARG A 42 7.61 1.39 25.95
C ARG A 42 6.71 2.17 26.91
N THR A 43 6.40 3.41 26.55
CA THR A 43 5.51 4.26 27.34
C THR A 43 4.04 3.95 27.00
N PRO A 44 3.20 3.51 27.95
CA PRO A 44 1.78 3.35 27.67
C PRO A 44 1.14 4.71 27.37
N LEU A 45 0.24 4.76 26.39
CA LEU A 45 -0.59 5.94 26.13
C LEU A 45 -1.76 5.97 27.12
N LYS A 46 -1.57 6.73 28.20
CA LYS A 46 -2.56 6.98 29.26
C LYS A 46 -2.36 8.37 29.83
N TYR A 47 -3.35 8.86 30.57
CA TYR A 47 -3.39 10.24 31.05
C TYR A 47 -2.15 10.63 31.88
N GLU A 48 -1.63 9.71 32.72
CA GLU A 48 -0.51 10.00 33.61
C GLU A 48 0.84 10.14 32.88
N THR A 49 0.99 9.49 31.73
CA THR A 49 2.26 9.42 30.98
C THR A 49 2.25 10.25 29.71
N THR A 50 1.08 10.57 29.16
CA THR A 50 0.94 11.29 27.90
C THR A 50 -0.33 12.14 27.92
N PRO A 51 -0.44 13.12 28.82
CA PRO A 51 -1.65 13.93 28.95
C PRO A 51 -2.02 14.66 27.64
N GLY A 52 -3.31 14.87 27.43
CA GLY A 52 -3.85 15.66 26.33
C GLY A 52 -3.70 17.18 26.55
N ASN A 53 -4.17 17.98 25.59
CA ASN A 53 -4.13 19.45 25.64
C ASN A 53 -5.51 20.11 25.46
N GLY A 54 -6.60 19.36 25.65
CA GLY A 54 -7.97 19.82 25.41
C GLY A 54 -8.43 19.70 23.95
N GLU A 55 -7.50 19.77 23.00
CA GLU A 55 -7.77 19.55 21.57
C GLU A 55 -7.50 18.12 21.11
N HIS A 56 -6.56 17.45 21.78
CA HIS A 56 -6.20 16.06 21.54
C HIS A 56 -6.23 15.28 22.84
N PHE A 57 -6.64 14.01 22.77
CA PHE A 57 -6.73 13.14 23.94
C PHE A 57 -5.35 12.84 24.53
N PHE A 58 -4.34 12.62 23.67
CA PHE A 58 -2.94 12.44 24.04
C PHE A 58 -2.04 13.35 23.21
N VAL A 59 -1.00 13.93 23.83
CA VAL A 59 0.04 14.70 23.14
C VAL A 59 1.42 14.13 23.48
N ILE A 60 2.12 13.62 22.47
CA ILE A 60 3.48 13.09 22.61
C ILE A 60 4.48 14.22 22.37
N VAL A 61 5.10 14.70 23.44
CA VAL A 61 6.07 15.81 23.40
C VAL A 61 7.53 15.39 23.54
N GLN A 62 7.80 14.08 23.65
CA GLN A 62 9.15 13.52 23.74
C GLN A 62 9.34 12.42 22.70
N PRO A 63 10.55 12.28 22.11
CA PRO A 63 10.89 11.11 21.31
C PRO A 63 10.74 9.81 22.11
N GLY A 64 10.46 8.70 21.43
CA GLY A 64 10.41 7.39 22.09
C GLY A 64 9.38 6.43 21.51
N SER A 65 9.22 5.29 22.19
CA SER A 65 8.25 4.26 21.81
C SER A 65 7.07 4.24 22.75
N TYR A 66 5.88 4.27 22.18
CA TYR A 66 4.59 4.35 22.84
C TYR A 66 3.70 3.19 22.42
N TYR A 67 2.76 2.78 23.27
CA TYR A 67 1.77 1.76 22.91
C TYR A 67 0.38 2.02 23.48
N LEU A 68 -0.65 1.53 22.77
CA LEU A 68 -2.01 1.48 23.31
C LEU A 68 -2.15 0.28 24.26
N ALA A 69 -2.64 0.56 25.48
CA ALA A 69 -3.00 -0.48 26.45
C ALA A 69 -4.49 -0.87 26.38
N SER A 70 -5.31 -0.08 25.69
CA SER A 70 -6.72 -0.33 25.42
C SER A 70 -7.18 0.46 24.19
N SER A 71 -8.38 0.15 23.68
CA SER A 71 -8.95 0.94 22.58
C SER A 71 -9.40 2.32 23.05
N LEU A 72 -9.25 3.32 22.20
CA LEU A 72 -9.54 4.72 22.50
C LEU A 72 -10.75 5.20 21.69
N ILE A 73 -11.72 5.82 22.36
CA ILE A 73 -12.86 6.48 21.71
C ILE A 73 -12.80 7.96 22.02
N VAL A 74 -12.72 8.79 20.98
CA VAL A 74 -12.79 10.25 21.10
C VAL A 74 -14.19 10.76 20.76
N THR A 75 -14.58 11.88 21.38
CA THR A 75 -15.87 12.55 21.19
C THR A 75 -15.64 14.02 20.81
N GLY A 76 -16.69 14.73 20.38
CA GLY A 76 -16.59 16.16 20.05
C GLY A 76 -15.59 16.46 18.94
N ASP A 77 -14.99 17.64 18.91
CA ASP A 77 -13.97 18.01 17.91
C ASP A 77 -12.53 17.71 18.37
N THR A 78 -12.32 16.53 18.98
CA THR A 78 -11.05 16.15 19.60
C THR A 78 -10.26 15.16 18.75
N GLY A 79 -8.99 15.44 18.48
CA GLY A 79 -8.06 14.47 17.87
C GLY A 79 -7.64 13.40 18.88
N ALA A 80 -7.21 12.22 18.44
CA ALA A 80 -6.83 11.17 19.39
C ALA A 80 -5.39 11.34 19.88
N ILE A 81 -4.43 11.38 18.96
CA ILE A 81 -3.01 11.50 19.28
C ILE A 81 -2.40 12.60 18.44
N LEU A 82 -1.91 13.64 19.09
CA LEU A 82 -1.00 14.60 18.49
C LEU A 82 0.44 14.20 18.80
N ILE A 83 1.28 14.20 17.79
CA ILE A 83 2.71 13.95 17.91
C ILE A 83 3.42 15.29 17.72
N SER A 84 4.18 15.68 18.73
CA SER A 84 4.88 16.98 18.82
C SER A 84 6.39 16.81 19.04
N ALA A 85 6.93 15.61 18.83
CA ALA A 85 8.34 15.29 18.84
C ALA A 85 8.72 14.36 17.67
N PRO A 86 9.97 14.44 17.16
CA PRO A 86 10.47 13.49 16.17
C PRO A 86 10.79 12.12 16.81
N ASP A 87 11.09 11.13 15.96
CA ASP A 87 11.58 9.80 16.39
C ASP A 87 10.60 9.09 17.34
N VAL A 88 9.32 9.13 16.99
CA VAL A 88 8.22 8.53 17.74
C VAL A 88 7.76 7.24 17.06
N THR A 89 7.63 6.17 17.84
CA THR A 89 6.94 4.94 17.41
C THR A 89 5.69 4.74 18.24
N ILE A 90 4.54 4.60 17.59
CA ILE A 90 3.28 4.20 18.22
C ILE A 90 2.92 2.79 17.75
N ASP A 91 2.88 1.86 18.70
CA ASP A 91 2.30 0.53 18.50
C ASP A 91 0.87 0.51 19.05
N MET A 92 -0.11 0.34 18.16
CA MET A 92 -1.51 0.23 18.59
C MET A 92 -1.85 -1.13 19.22
N ASN A 93 -0.91 -2.09 19.22
CA ASN A 93 -0.99 -3.35 19.94
C ASN A 93 -2.28 -4.16 19.68
N GLY A 94 -2.79 -4.11 18.44
CA GLY A 94 -4.04 -4.73 18.03
C GLY A 94 -5.31 -4.00 18.46
N PHE A 95 -5.20 -2.91 19.23
CA PHE A 95 -6.34 -2.08 19.62
C PHE A 95 -6.75 -1.11 18.50
N PHE A 96 -7.90 -0.47 18.70
CA PHE A 96 -8.40 0.54 17.79
C PHE A 96 -8.50 1.93 18.42
N ILE A 97 -8.42 2.95 17.57
CA ILE A 97 -8.80 4.33 17.87
C ILE A 97 -10.03 4.65 17.02
N ALA A 98 -11.09 5.15 17.63
CA ALA A 98 -12.31 5.50 16.93
C ALA A 98 -12.89 6.82 17.41
N ARG A 99 -13.76 7.41 16.59
CA ARG A 99 -14.59 8.52 16.99
C ARG A 99 -16.02 8.07 17.22
N ALA A 100 -16.61 8.51 18.33
CA ALA A 100 -18.00 8.24 18.64
C ALA A 100 -18.93 8.91 17.61
N GLY A 101 -19.88 8.14 17.07
CA GLY A 101 -20.95 8.65 16.20
C GLY A 101 -20.55 9.03 14.77
N GLY A 102 -19.26 8.91 14.39
CA GLY A 102 -18.80 9.16 13.01
C GLY A 102 -19.07 10.58 12.48
N GLY A 103 -19.26 11.55 13.37
CA GLY A 103 -19.44 12.96 13.03
C GLY A 103 -18.16 13.59 12.47
N THR A 104 -18.31 14.74 11.81
CA THR A 104 -17.17 15.51 11.26
C THR A 104 -16.28 16.08 12.36
N SER A 105 -15.03 16.38 11.99
CA SER A 105 -14.03 17.03 12.84
C SER A 105 -13.14 17.93 12.02
N THR A 106 -12.55 18.92 12.67
CA THR A 106 -11.41 19.66 12.12
C THR A 106 -10.09 18.89 12.28
N ARG A 107 -10.04 17.83 13.10
CA ARG A 107 -8.80 17.12 13.48
C ARG A 107 -8.76 15.66 12.99
N PRO A 108 -7.63 15.19 12.45
CA PRO A 108 -7.39 13.76 12.23
C PRO A 108 -7.39 12.97 13.54
N LEU A 109 -7.50 11.64 13.47
CA LEU A 109 -7.34 10.80 14.67
C LEU A 109 -5.89 10.78 15.13
N ILE A 110 -4.94 10.58 14.21
CA ILE A 110 -3.51 10.67 14.50
C ILE A 110 -2.89 11.73 13.59
N SER A 111 -2.21 12.70 14.17
CA SER A 111 -1.55 13.77 13.43
C SER A 111 -0.20 14.17 14.02
N VAL A 112 0.62 14.82 13.21
CA VAL A 112 1.84 15.53 13.64
C VAL A 112 1.60 17.04 13.64
N ASP A 113 2.31 17.78 14.49
CA ASP A 113 2.46 19.24 14.38
C ASP A 113 3.81 19.63 13.74
N ALA A 114 4.09 20.95 13.69
CA ALA A 114 5.33 21.58 13.18
C ALA A 114 6.64 20.96 13.70
N ASN A 115 6.63 20.39 14.91
CA ASN A 115 7.81 19.87 15.59
C ASN A 115 8.04 18.38 15.33
N ALA A 116 7.01 17.62 14.93
CA ALA A 116 7.08 16.18 14.68
C ALA A 116 7.14 15.81 13.19
N PHE A 117 7.64 16.71 12.34
CA PHE A 117 7.62 16.53 10.89
C PHE A 117 8.50 15.39 10.37
N SER A 118 9.19 14.59 11.20
CA SER A 118 10.01 13.46 10.72
C SER A 118 10.10 12.24 11.65
N ASN A 119 10.28 11.08 11.01
CA ASN A 119 10.66 9.80 11.64
C ASN A 119 9.59 9.21 12.58
N THR A 120 8.33 9.32 12.20
CA THR A 120 7.22 8.73 12.94
C THR A 120 6.87 7.35 12.39
N THR A 121 6.71 6.37 13.28
CA THR A 121 6.23 5.02 12.94
C THR A 121 4.88 4.75 13.61
N ILE A 122 3.87 4.31 12.86
CA ILE A 122 2.57 3.86 13.39
C ILE A 122 2.36 2.40 12.96
N ARG A 123 2.05 1.51 13.90
CA ARG A 123 1.88 0.08 13.57
C ARG A 123 0.80 -0.66 14.35
N ASN A 124 0.37 -1.78 13.78
CA ASN A 124 -0.40 -2.86 14.42
C ASN A 124 -1.72 -2.43 15.08
N GLY A 125 -2.70 -1.99 14.30
CA GLY A 125 -4.03 -1.68 14.86
C GLY A 125 -4.99 -1.08 13.86
N ALA A 126 -6.05 -0.46 14.36
CA ALA A 126 -7.11 0.07 13.51
C ALA A 126 -7.56 1.48 13.89
N LEU A 127 -7.89 2.29 12.89
CA LEU A 127 -8.59 3.56 13.03
C LEU A 127 -9.98 3.43 12.41
N ARG A 128 -10.99 4.04 13.05
CA ARG A 128 -12.39 3.95 12.60
C ARG A 128 -13.12 5.28 12.74
N GLU A 129 -14.00 5.57 11.80
CA GLU A 129 -14.96 6.67 11.89
C GLU A 129 -14.31 8.05 12.04
N SER A 130 -13.10 8.28 11.52
CA SER A 130 -12.43 9.56 11.68
C SER A 130 -13.28 10.69 11.10
N GLY A 131 -13.53 11.75 11.88
CA GLY A 131 -14.28 12.92 11.44
C GLY A 131 -13.55 13.80 10.42
N ASN A 132 -12.27 13.51 10.19
CA ASN A 132 -11.42 14.12 9.18
C ASN A 132 -10.56 13.00 8.54
N HIS A 133 -9.27 13.23 8.29
CA HIS A 133 -8.31 12.22 7.88
C HIS A 133 -8.12 11.14 8.96
N GLY A 134 -7.78 9.91 8.57
CA GLY A 134 -7.39 8.88 9.54
C GLY A 134 -6.06 9.21 10.19
N ILE A 135 -5.00 9.20 9.39
CA ILE A 135 -3.62 9.45 9.80
C ILE A 135 -3.00 10.55 8.94
N VAL A 136 -2.36 11.53 9.57
CA VAL A 136 -1.58 12.59 8.90
C VAL A 136 -0.18 12.69 9.50
N LEU A 137 0.85 12.28 8.77
CA LEU A 137 2.24 12.31 9.25
C LEU A 137 3.15 13.17 8.36
N GLY A 138 4.31 13.54 8.91
CA GLY A 138 5.35 14.27 8.20
C GLY A 138 6.18 13.38 7.25
N ARG A 139 7.40 13.82 6.95
CA ARG A 139 8.37 13.07 6.12
C ARG A 139 8.97 11.88 6.86
N ASN A 140 9.59 10.95 6.13
CA ASN A 140 10.22 9.76 6.69
C ASN A 140 9.28 8.94 7.58
N ALA A 141 7.98 8.98 7.31
CA ALA A 141 7.00 8.25 8.11
C ALA A 141 6.99 6.77 7.70
N ARG A 142 6.65 5.89 8.65
CA ARG A 142 6.41 4.48 8.41
C ARG A 142 5.04 4.10 8.96
N ILE A 143 4.21 3.49 8.15
CA ILE A 143 2.92 2.92 8.60
C ILE A 143 2.86 1.48 8.14
N GLU A 144 2.70 0.56 9.09
CA GLU A 144 2.71 -0.87 8.82
C GLU A 144 1.60 -1.61 9.59
N ASN A 145 0.93 -2.56 8.92
CA ASN A 145 -0.10 -3.39 9.55
C ASN A 145 -1.24 -2.57 10.20
N VAL A 146 -1.66 -1.49 9.53
CA VAL A 146 -2.72 -0.61 10.01
C VAL A 146 -3.96 -0.73 9.14
N THR A 147 -5.11 -0.78 9.79
CA THR A 147 -6.41 -0.65 9.12
C THR A 147 -7.00 0.74 9.35
N VAL A 148 -7.49 1.42 8.32
CA VAL A 148 -8.25 2.68 8.45
C VAL A 148 -9.63 2.50 7.81
N ARG A 149 -10.71 2.75 8.56
CA ARG A 149 -12.09 2.64 8.07
C ARG A 149 -12.86 3.95 8.22
N ASN A 150 -13.66 4.29 7.22
CA ASN A 150 -14.67 5.34 7.29
C ASN A 150 -14.12 6.72 7.72
N ALA A 151 -12.95 7.09 7.19
CA ALA A 151 -12.42 8.45 7.38
C ALA A 151 -13.23 9.44 6.54
N LYS A 152 -13.64 10.59 7.10
CA LYS A 152 -14.33 11.65 6.34
C LYS A 152 -13.40 12.45 5.43
N GLY A 153 -12.08 12.37 5.65
CA GLY A 153 -11.04 12.85 4.73
C GLY A 153 -10.31 11.69 4.05
N ASP A 154 -9.02 11.88 3.79
CA ASP A 154 -8.15 10.79 3.33
C ASP A 154 -7.96 9.72 4.43
N GLY A 155 -7.78 8.46 4.03
CA GLY A 155 -7.45 7.40 4.99
C GLY A 155 -6.08 7.63 5.63
N ILE A 156 -5.04 7.73 4.80
CA ILE A 156 -3.66 7.98 5.19
C ILE A 156 -3.08 9.10 4.33
N ASN A 157 -2.44 10.08 4.97
CA ASN A 157 -1.70 11.15 4.30
C ASN A 157 -0.32 11.30 4.94
N VAL A 158 0.75 11.14 4.17
CA VAL A 158 2.12 11.22 4.68
C VAL A 158 3.02 12.10 3.81
N GLY A 159 4.00 12.73 4.46
CA GLY A 159 5.04 13.51 3.81
C GLY A 159 6.04 12.66 3.02
N GLN A 160 7.12 13.31 2.58
CA GLN A 160 8.10 12.76 1.64
C GLN A 160 8.89 11.59 2.23
N ARG A 161 9.43 10.71 1.37
CA ARG A 161 10.30 9.58 1.76
C ARG A 161 9.67 8.64 2.78
N SER A 162 8.34 8.50 2.72
CA SER A 162 7.58 7.66 3.64
C SER A 162 7.35 6.27 3.05
N ILE A 163 7.09 5.29 3.90
CA ILE A 163 6.79 3.91 3.50
C ILE A 163 5.48 3.48 4.15
N ILE A 164 4.54 3.04 3.32
CA ILE A 164 3.26 2.45 3.75
C ILE A 164 3.27 0.99 3.31
N SER A 165 3.15 0.07 4.25
CA SER A 165 3.20 -1.37 3.97
C SER A 165 2.09 -2.15 4.68
N ASN A 166 1.54 -3.17 4.02
CA ASN A 166 0.58 -4.10 4.64
C ASN A 166 -0.63 -3.41 5.29
N CYS A 167 -1.11 -2.31 4.71
CA CYS A 167 -2.22 -1.53 5.24
C CYS A 167 -3.53 -1.84 4.51
N PHE A 168 -4.66 -1.73 5.21
CA PHE A 168 -6.01 -1.89 4.66
C PHE A 168 -6.82 -0.62 4.89
N ILE A 169 -7.19 0.09 3.83
CA ILE A 169 -7.94 1.34 3.88
C ILE A 169 -9.29 1.11 3.22
N GLU A 170 -10.37 1.38 3.95
CA GLU A 170 -11.74 1.12 3.52
C GLU A 170 -12.64 2.34 3.70
N ALA A 171 -13.34 2.68 2.62
CA ALA A 171 -14.35 3.73 2.57
C ALA A 171 -13.94 5.11 3.15
N PRO A 172 -12.73 5.63 2.88
CA PRO A 172 -12.49 7.05 3.13
C PRO A 172 -13.32 7.88 2.14
N LEU A 173 -13.86 9.03 2.58
CA LEU A 173 -14.56 9.94 1.67
C LEU A 173 -13.59 10.74 0.79
N GLY A 174 -12.33 10.89 1.22
CA GLY A 174 -11.23 11.41 0.41
C GLY A 174 -10.51 10.32 -0.38
N ASN A 175 -9.20 10.49 -0.54
CA ASN A 175 -8.34 9.47 -1.13
C ASN A 175 -8.05 8.35 -0.12
N GLY A 176 -7.70 7.16 -0.62
CA GLY A 176 -7.26 6.07 0.25
C GLY A 176 -5.95 6.38 0.95
N ILE A 177 -4.89 6.42 0.15
CA ILE A 177 -3.52 6.67 0.59
C ILE A 177 -2.95 7.81 -0.26
N VAL A 178 -2.44 8.84 0.41
CA VAL A 178 -1.71 9.95 -0.21
C VAL A 178 -0.28 9.95 0.32
N VAL A 179 0.69 9.79 -0.57
CA VAL A 179 2.11 9.86 -0.24
C VAL A 179 2.83 10.93 -1.06
N SER A 180 3.75 11.65 -0.43
CA SER A 180 4.54 12.67 -1.11
C SER A 180 5.79 12.09 -1.80
N THR A 181 6.68 12.96 -2.29
CA THR A 181 7.82 12.62 -3.15
C THR A 181 8.70 11.52 -2.58
N HIS A 182 9.22 10.62 -3.43
CA HIS A 182 10.11 9.51 -3.05
C HIS A 182 9.52 8.51 -2.04
N SER A 183 8.20 8.44 -1.92
CA SER A 183 7.54 7.53 -0.99
C SER A 183 7.14 6.22 -1.68
N ILE A 184 6.96 5.17 -0.87
CA ILE A 184 6.63 3.82 -1.32
C ILE A 184 5.32 3.39 -0.67
N VAL A 185 4.41 2.85 -1.47
CA VAL A 185 3.24 2.11 -1.02
C VAL A 185 3.40 0.69 -1.50
N GLU A 186 3.42 -0.28 -0.59
CA GLU A 186 3.60 -1.69 -0.92
C GLU A 186 2.59 -2.58 -0.20
N ASN A 187 2.16 -3.64 -0.88
CA ASN A 187 1.31 -4.69 -0.30
C ASN A 187 0.09 -4.16 0.46
N SER A 188 -0.48 -3.05 -0.01
CA SER A 188 -1.56 -2.34 0.67
C SER A 188 -2.83 -2.39 -0.17
N THR A 189 -3.97 -2.41 0.51
CA THR A 189 -5.28 -2.47 -0.13
C THR A 189 -6.07 -1.21 0.18
N VAL A 190 -6.57 -0.56 -0.86
CA VAL A 190 -7.56 0.50 -0.78
C VAL A 190 -8.86 0.01 -1.42
N TYR A 191 -9.95 0.16 -0.69
CA TYR A 191 -11.28 -0.24 -1.13
C TYR A 191 -12.29 0.89 -0.93
N SER A 192 -13.06 1.19 -1.98
CA SER A 192 -14.19 2.13 -1.92
C SER A 192 -13.83 3.57 -1.52
N ALA A 193 -12.68 4.09 -1.96
CA ALA A 193 -12.33 5.49 -1.71
C ALA A 193 -13.27 6.47 -2.45
N GLY A 194 -13.68 7.54 -1.77
CA GLY A 194 -14.52 8.59 -2.33
C GLY A 194 -13.83 9.45 -3.39
N GLN A 195 -12.50 9.36 -3.49
CA GLN A 195 -11.69 9.93 -4.57
C GLN A 195 -10.80 8.85 -5.21
N ASN A 196 -9.49 9.08 -5.32
CA ASN A 196 -8.57 8.10 -5.86
C ASN A 196 -8.18 7.09 -4.79
N GLY A 197 -7.81 5.88 -5.21
CA GLY A 197 -7.36 4.85 -4.28
C GLY A 197 -6.01 5.21 -3.66
N ILE A 198 -4.96 5.21 -4.50
CA ILE A 198 -3.59 5.52 -4.09
C ILE A 198 -3.09 6.70 -4.92
N VAL A 199 -2.59 7.73 -4.25
CA VAL A 199 -2.00 8.93 -4.87
C VAL A 199 -0.55 9.06 -4.46
N THR A 200 0.35 9.13 -5.44
CA THR A 200 1.76 9.44 -5.20
C THR A 200 2.14 10.77 -5.84
N SER A 201 3.05 11.49 -5.18
CA SER A 201 3.79 12.58 -5.82
C SER A 201 4.99 12.03 -6.61
N THR A 202 5.89 12.93 -7.05
CA THR A 202 7.01 12.65 -7.95
C THR A 202 7.92 11.54 -7.40
N GLN A 203 8.35 10.65 -8.28
CA GLN A 203 9.22 9.52 -7.95
C GLN A 203 8.64 8.61 -6.84
N GLY A 204 7.31 8.52 -6.80
CA GLY A 204 6.61 7.58 -5.94
C GLY A 204 6.66 6.15 -6.49
N ARG A 205 6.49 5.16 -5.61
CA ARG A 205 6.41 3.75 -6.00
C ARG A 205 5.16 3.11 -5.41
N VAL A 206 4.41 2.39 -6.24
CA VAL A 206 3.27 1.58 -5.81
C VAL A 206 3.51 0.15 -6.27
N ILE A 207 3.61 -0.80 -5.34
CA ILE A 207 4.06 -2.16 -5.63
C ILE A 207 3.11 -3.17 -4.98
N GLY A 208 2.68 -4.19 -5.74
CA GLY A 208 1.91 -5.31 -5.18
C GLY A 208 0.63 -4.90 -4.45
N SER A 209 0.05 -3.75 -4.82
CA SER A 209 -1.03 -3.12 -4.08
C SER A 209 -2.36 -3.23 -4.82
N PHE A 210 -3.45 -3.07 -4.07
CA PHE A 210 -4.82 -3.17 -4.57
C PHE A 210 -5.50 -1.81 -4.43
N ALA A 211 -6.15 -1.34 -5.51
CA ALA A 211 -6.95 -0.12 -5.49
C ALA A 211 -8.27 -0.35 -6.22
N ASN A 212 -9.32 -0.60 -5.44
CA ASN A 212 -10.57 -1.17 -5.95
C ASN A 212 -11.77 -0.30 -5.60
N GLN A 213 -12.72 -0.22 -6.53
CA GLN A 213 -14.02 0.46 -6.34
C GLN A 213 -13.91 1.93 -5.92
N CYS A 214 -12.85 2.62 -6.35
CA CYS A 214 -12.68 4.04 -6.05
C CYS A 214 -13.56 4.89 -6.97
N SER A 215 -14.11 5.97 -6.43
CA SER A 215 -14.99 6.90 -7.14
C SER A 215 -14.26 7.78 -8.15
N GLN A 216 -12.93 7.67 -8.24
CA GLN A 216 -12.10 8.23 -9.32
C GLN A 216 -11.16 7.16 -9.88
N SER A 217 -9.85 7.43 -9.99
CA SER A 217 -8.89 6.45 -10.49
C SER A 217 -8.41 5.55 -9.35
N GLY A 218 -8.07 4.30 -9.66
CA GLY A 218 -7.51 3.41 -8.64
C GLY A 218 -6.14 3.90 -8.16
N ILE A 219 -5.22 4.15 -9.09
CA ILE A 219 -3.87 4.64 -8.79
C ILE A 219 -3.57 5.89 -9.62
N SER A 220 -3.17 6.98 -8.97
CA SER A 220 -2.78 8.26 -9.58
C SER A 220 -1.34 8.60 -9.20
N VAL A 221 -0.44 8.67 -10.18
CA VAL A 221 0.99 8.86 -9.93
C VAL A 221 1.54 10.08 -10.66
N ALA A 222 2.48 10.78 -10.03
CA ALA A 222 3.15 11.94 -10.64
C ALA A 222 4.45 11.55 -11.36
N TYR A 223 5.16 12.55 -11.89
CA TYR A 223 6.38 12.42 -12.69
C TYR A 223 7.39 11.40 -12.14
N GLY A 224 7.97 10.57 -13.03
CA GLY A 224 9.04 9.63 -12.68
C GLY A 224 8.64 8.48 -11.74
N SER A 225 7.34 8.28 -11.51
CA SER A 225 6.85 7.26 -10.60
C SER A 225 6.80 5.86 -11.23
N HIS A 226 6.73 4.84 -10.37
CA HIS A 226 6.72 3.43 -10.76
C HIS A 226 5.51 2.72 -10.14
N VAL A 227 4.68 2.08 -10.97
CA VAL A 227 3.59 1.20 -10.55
C VAL A 227 3.85 -0.22 -11.06
N GLU A 228 3.97 -1.19 -10.16
CA GLU A 228 4.37 -2.55 -10.47
C GLU A 228 3.50 -3.60 -9.77
N GLY A 229 3.05 -4.62 -10.51
CA GLY A 229 2.38 -5.80 -9.93
C GLY A 229 1.09 -5.48 -9.17
N CYS A 230 0.44 -4.35 -9.47
CA CYS A 230 -0.77 -3.92 -8.78
C CYS A 230 -2.04 -4.48 -9.44
N THR A 231 -3.09 -4.65 -8.64
CA THR A 231 -4.43 -5.00 -9.12
C THR A 231 -5.37 -3.84 -8.90
N VAL A 232 -5.99 -3.35 -9.97
CA VAL A 232 -6.74 -2.10 -9.98
C VAL A 232 -8.07 -2.33 -10.66
N ASN A 233 -9.13 -2.44 -9.85
CA ASN A 233 -10.40 -2.99 -10.30
C ASN A 233 -11.61 -2.10 -10.00
N ALA A 234 -12.55 -2.03 -10.96
CA ALA A 234 -13.87 -1.45 -10.78
C ALA A 234 -13.86 0.01 -10.31
N ASN A 235 -12.86 0.80 -10.71
CA ASN A 235 -12.81 2.23 -10.43
C ASN A 235 -13.59 3.00 -11.50
N THR A 236 -14.20 4.13 -11.15
CA THR A 236 -15.08 4.86 -12.07
C THR A 236 -14.30 5.54 -13.22
N ALA A 237 -13.05 5.94 -12.97
CA ALA A 237 -12.18 6.59 -13.95
C ALA A 237 -11.15 5.62 -14.52
N PHE A 238 -9.85 5.95 -14.45
CA PHE A 238 -8.79 5.07 -14.93
C PHE A 238 -8.43 4.02 -13.89
N GLY A 239 -7.96 2.85 -14.32
CA GLY A 239 -7.25 1.98 -13.39
C GLY A 239 -6.01 2.70 -12.87
N ILE A 240 -5.06 2.98 -13.76
CA ILE A 240 -3.82 3.69 -13.43
C ILE A 240 -3.73 4.95 -14.28
N THR A 241 -3.42 6.10 -13.70
CA THR A 241 -3.21 7.35 -14.42
C THR A 241 -1.95 8.08 -13.97
N GLY A 242 -1.21 8.61 -14.94
CA GLY A 242 -0.32 9.74 -14.70
C GLY A 242 -1.14 10.98 -14.37
N GLN A 243 -0.66 11.80 -13.43
CA GLN A 243 -1.16 13.16 -13.22
C GLN A 243 -0.77 14.04 -14.42
N LEU A 244 -1.41 15.21 -14.55
CA LEU A 244 -1.16 16.12 -15.68
C LEU A 244 0.35 16.39 -15.84
N ASN A 245 0.85 16.25 -17.08
CA ASN A 245 2.26 16.46 -17.46
C ASN A 245 3.26 15.58 -16.68
N SER A 246 2.81 14.42 -16.19
CA SER A 246 3.67 13.47 -15.46
C SER A 246 4.28 12.45 -16.41
N GLY A 247 5.43 12.81 -16.99
CA GLY A 247 6.22 11.89 -17.81
C GLY A 247 7.12 10.95 -17.01
N ALA A 248 7.93 10.18 -17.74
CA ALA A 248 8.91 9.23 -17.20
C ALA A 248 8.31 8.14 -16.28
N LEU A 249 7.04 7.78 -16.51
CA LEU A 249 6.36 6.76 -15.70
C LEU A 249 6.80 5.36 -16.09
N LYS A 250 6.83 4.46 -15.11
CA LYS A 250 7.02 3.01 -15.34
C LYS A 250 5.80 2.25 -14.83
N ILE A 251 5.00 1.72 -15.74
CA ILE A 251 3.77 0.98 -15.43
C ILE A 251 3.95 -0.46 -15.91
N LEU A 252 4.28 -1.37 -14.99
CA LEU A 252 4.79 -2.71 -15.31
C LEU A 252 3.95 -3.81 -14.67
N GLY A 253 3.53 -4.82 -15.43
CA GLY A 253 2.98 -6.06 -14.86
C GLY A 253 1.68 -5.90 -14.06
N ASN A 254 0.87 -4.88 -14.35
CA ASN A 254 -0.34 -4.59 -13.58
C ASN A 254 -1.59 -5.25 -14.19
N SER A 255 -2.57 -5.54 -13.34
CA SER A 255 -3.91 -5.96 -13.74
C SER A 255 -4.90 -4.81 -13.58
N SER A 256 -5.39 -4.24 -14.68
CA SER A 256 -6.35 -3.12 -14.69
C SER A 256 -7.67 -3.58 -15.29
N THR A 257 -8.69 -3.81 -14.47
CA THR A 257 -9.91 -4.50 -14.90
C THR A 257 -11.19 -3.77 -14.51
N ASN A 258 -12.20 -3.79 -15.40
CA ASN A 258 -13.53 -3.21 -15.17
C ASN A 258 -13.52 -1.74 -14.74
N ASN A 259 -12.49 -0.96 -15.09
CA ASN A 259 -12.46 0.47 -14.84
C ASN A 259 -13.36 1.21 -15.85
N GLY A 260 -13.92 2.36 -15.47
CA GLY A 260 -14.99 3.01 -16.23
C GLY A 260 -14.52 3.89 -17.41
N SER A 261 -13.40 4.60 -17.26
CA SER A 261 -12.89 5.48 -18.32
C SER A 261 -11.88 4.75 -19.22
N GLY A 262 -10.71 4.40 -18.68
CA GLY A 262 -9.63 3.72 -19.40
C GLY A 262 -8.86 2.77 -18.50
N GLY A 263 -8.01 1.92 -19.08
CA GLY A 263 -7.17 1.01 -18.30
C GLY A 263 -5.99 1.73 -17.67
N ILE A 264 -5.16 2.34 -18.52
CA ILE A 264 -3.92 3.04 -18.17
C ILE A 264 -3.86 4.35 -18.97
N ARG A 265 -3.53 5.46 -18.32
CA ARG A 265 -3.16 6.72 -18.97
C ARG A 265 -1.75 7.14 -18.55
N VAL A 266 -0.90 7.45 -19.52
CA VAL A 266 0.44 8.01 -19.28
C VAL A 266 0.67 9.25 -20.14
N TYR A 267 1.62 10.09 -19.72
CA TYR A 267 2.14 11.21 -20.51
C TYR A 267 3.46 10.82 -21.19
N HIS A 268 4.22 11.80 -21.66
CA HIS A 268 5.46 11.64 -22.38
C HIS A 268 6.54 10.78 -21.67
N SER A 269 7.45 10.23 -22.47
CA SER A 269 8.65 9.51 -22.01
C SER A 269 8.38 8.32 -21.07
N SER A 270 7.18 7.73 -21.15
CA SER A 270 6.74 6.70 -20.23
C SER A 270 6.94 5.29 -20.79
N ILE A 271 6.97 4.31 -19.89
CA ILE A 271 7.09 2.89 -20.20
C ILE A 271 5.85 2.19 -19.67
N VAL A 272 5.11 1.52 -20.55
CA VAL A 272 3.94 0.69 -20.20
C VAL A 272 4.18 -0.72 -20.72
N ARG A 273 4.46 -1.66 -19.82
CA ARG A 273 4.78 -3.05 -20.22
C ARG A 273 4.08 -4.13 -19.43
N ASP A 274 3.80 -5.22 -20.12
CA ASP A 274 3.33 -6.48 -19.54
C ASP A 274 2.06 -6.32 -18.69
N ASN A 275 1.24 -5.31 -18.99
CA ASN A 275 -0.01 -5.07 -18.26
C ASN A 275 -1.15 -5.87 -18.89
N ASN A 276 -2.03 -6.39 -18.04
CA ASN A 276 -3.29 -7.02 -18.43
C ASN A 276 -4.45 -6.05 -18.17
N ILE A 277 -5.08 -5.61 -19.24
CA ILE A 277 -6.15 -4.62 -19.23
C ILE A 277 -7.39 -5.27 -19.81
N SER A 278 -8.47 -5.31 -19.04
CA SER A 278 -9.72 -5.94 -19.49
C SER A 278 -10.94 -5.19 -18.96
N SER A 279 -11.67 -4.52 -19.84
CA SER A 279 -12.93 -3.88 -19.50
C SER A 279 -13.86 -3.78 -20.72
N SER A 280 -15.12 -4.17 -20.54
CA SER A 280 -16.12 -4.20 -21.61
C SER A 280 -16.79 -2.85 -21.87
N GLY A 281 -16.49 -1.81 -21.07
CA GLY A 281 -17.21 -0.53 -21.08
C GLY A 281 -16.32 0.71 -21.07
N LEU A 282 -15.05 0.60 -21.48
CA LEU A 282 -14.14 1.75 -21.49
C LEU A 282 -14.65 2.85 -22.42
N GLN A 283 -14.67 4.08 -21.90
CA GLN A 283 -14.96 5.29 -22.67
C GLN A 283 -13.77 5.69 -23.56
N VAL A 284 -12.54 5.36 -23.16
CA VAL A 284 -11.30 5.62 -23.90
C VAL A 284 -10.50 4.33 -24.11
N ALA A 285 -9.33 4.42 -24.76
CA ALA A 285 -8.47 3.27 -25.00
C ALA A 285 -8.09 2.49 -23.73
N CYS A 286 -7.73 1.20 -23.90
CA CYS A 286 -7.09 0.42 -22.84
C CYS A 286 -5.83 1.13 -22.32
N ILE A 287 -4.99 1.61 -23.24
CA ILE A 287 -3.81 2.44 -22.94
C ILE A 287 -3.92 3.75 -23.72
N ALA A 288 -4.06 4.86 -22.99
CA ALA A 288 -3.98 6.21 -23.53
C ALA A 288 -2.58 6.78 -23.27
N VAL A 289 -1.93 7.25 -24.33
CA VAL A 289 -0.60 7.86 -24.30
C VAL A 289 -0.75 9.30 -24.73
N ILE A 290 -0.39 10.23 -23.86
CA ILE A 290 -0.44 11.66 -24.12
C ILE A 290 0.99 12.12 -24.44
N GLU A 291 1.17 12.81 -25.57
CA GLU A 291 2.46 13.33 -26.05
C GLU A 291 3.44 12.22 -26.46
N ASP A 292 4.74 12.43 -26.23
CA ASP A 292 5.80 11.88 -27.07
C ASP A 292 6.68 10.85 -26.36
N GLY A 293 7.41 10.06 -27.14
CA GLY A 293 8.60 9.33 -26.66
C GLY A 293 8.31 8.19 -25.68
N SER A 294 7.08 7.69 -25.62
CA SER A 294 6.71 6.57 -24.75
C SER A 294 6.92 5.21 -25.43
N ARG A 295 7.15 4.16 -24.63
CA ARG A 295 7.25 2.77 -25.09
C ARG A 295 6.14 1.90 -24.51
N ILE A 296 5.36 1.29 -25.38
CA ILE A 296 4.19 0.48 -25.07
C ILE A 296 4.42 -0.93 -25.64
N GLU A 297 4.60 -1.90 -24.76
CA GLU A 297 5.09 -3.22 -25.17
C GLU A 297 4.54 -4.37 -24.33
N GLY A 298 4.20 -5.49 -24.98
CA GLY A 298 3.82 -6.72 -24.28
C GLY A 298 2.48 -6.64 -23.51
N ASN A 299 1.66 -5.62 -23.77
CA ASN A 299 0.41 -5.45 -23.03
C ASN A 299 -0.72 -6.27 -23.66
N LEU A 300 -1.56 -6.85 -22.82
CA LEU A 300 -2.84 -7.48 -23.20
C LEU A 300 -3.97 -6.49 -22.97
N CYS A 301 -4.69 -6.14 -24.03
CA CYS A 301 -5.79 -5.17 -24.02
C CYS A 301 -7.06 -5.84 -24.52
N HIS A 302 -8.05 -6.01 -23.64
CA HIS A 302 -9.36 -6.55 -23.97
C HIS A 302 -10.45 -5.47 -23.79
N GLY A 303 -11.08 -5.11 -24.90
CA GLY A 303 -12.22 -4.20 -24.96
C GLY A 303 -11.82 -2.75 -25.21
N GLY A 304 -12.78 -1.84 -25.01
CA GLY A 304 -12.65 -0.42 -25.32
C GLY A 304 -12.57 -0.11 -26.83
N PRO A 305 -12.51 1.19 -27.19
CA PRO A 305 -12.38 1.63 -28.57
C PRO A 305 -11.05 1.22 -29.21
N HIS A 306 -9.96 1.35 -28.46
CA HIS A 306 -8.60 1.06 -28.92
C HIS A 306 -7.83 0.27 -27.86
N ALA A 307 -6.88 -0.57 -28.29
CA ALA A 307 -5.89 -1.13 -27.37
C ALA A 307 -4.89 -0.03 -26.94
N VAL A 308 -4.34 0.69 -27.91
CA VAL A 308 -3.44 1.82 -27.68
C VAL A 308 -3.91 3.01 -28.50
N GLN A 309 -3.98 4.17 -27.86
CA GLN A 309 -4.27 5.44 -28.52
C GLN A 309 -3.21 6.46 -28.13
N ILE A 310 -2.69 7.18 -29.13
CA ILE A 310 -1.84 8.34 -28.94
C ILE A 310 -2.72 9.59 -29.09
N GLU A 311 -2.67 10.47 -28.10
CA GLU A 311 -3.45 11.71 -28.02
C GLU A 311 -2.55 12.94 -28.22
N ASN A 312 -3.16 14.10 -28.46
CA ASN A 312 -2.48 15.40 -28.61
C ASN A 312 -1.37 15.45 -29.68
N SER A 313 -1.54 14.69 -30.77
CA SER A 313 -0.57 14.61 -31.85
C SER A 313 0.82 14.15 -31.41
N GLY A 314 0.88 13.29 -30.39
CA GLY A 314 2.13 12.75 -29.88
C GLY A 314 2.95 12.01 -30.94
N ILE A 315 4.28 12.16 -30.88
CA ILE A 315 5.27 11.62 -31.81
C ILE A 315 6.34 10.78 -31.10
N ASP A 316 7.20 10.09 -31.87
CA ASP A 316 8.33 9.31 -31.35
C ASP A 316 7.96 8.20 -30.34
N ASN A 317 6.68 7.80 -30.29
CA ASN A 317 6.24 6.69 -29.47
C ASN A 317 6.54 5.35 -30.16
N LEU A 318 6.88 4.33 -29.37
CA LEU A 318 7.11 2.96 -29.85
C LEU A 318 5.99 2.02 -29.34
N VAL A 319 5.26 1.40 -30.26
CA VAL A 319 4.16 0.46 -29.95
C VAL A 319 4.40 -0.89 -30.63
N ILE A 320 4.79 -1.91 -29.86
CA ILE A 320 5.20 -3.22 -30.38
C ILE A 320 4.78 -4.37 -29.47
N GLY A 321 4.52 -5.56 -30.03
CA GLY A 321 4.28 -6.77 -29.22
C GLY A 321 3.02 -6.73 -28.34
N ASN A 322 2.08 -5.82 -28.60
CA ASN A 322 0.84 -5.72 -27.84
C ASN A 322 -0.25 -6.59 -28.45
N HIS A 323 -1.19 -7.06 -27.63
CA HIS A 323 -2.33 -7.86 -28.07
C HIS A 323 -3.63 -7.13 -27.77
N SER A 324 -4.35 -6.77 -28.83
CA SER A 324 -5.72 -6.25 -28.79
C SER A 324 -6.73 -7.39 -29.02
N ARG A 325 -7.73 -7.46 -28.14
CA ARG A 325 -8.89 -8.33 -28.29
C ARG A 325 -10.17 -7.50 -28.16
N SER A 326 -11.10 -7.65 -29.10
CA SER A 326 -12.42 -7.02 -29.05
C SER A 326 -12.38 -5.48 -28.99
N ALA A 327 -11.40 -4.84 -29.63
CA ALA A 327 -11.42 -3.39 -29.82
C ALA A 327 -12.59 -3.00 -30.73
N THR A 328 -13.34 -1.93 -30.39
CA THR A 328 -14.51 -1.53 -31.17
C THR A 328 -14.19 -0.59 -32.32
N VAL A 329 -12.97 -0.08 -32.43
CA VAL A 329 -12.53 0.82 -33.51
C VAL A 329 -11.30 0.27 -34.24
N GLY A 330 -11.47 0.01 -35.54
CA GLY A 330 -10.41 -0.47 -36.42
C GLY A 330 -9.81 -1.79 -35.94
N ASN A 331 -8.47 -1.88 -35.95
CA ASN A 331 -7.71 -3.02 -35.42
C ASN A 331 -7.17 -2.76 -34.00
N GLY A 332 -7.76 -1.82 -33.27
CA GLY A 332 -7.29 -1.41 -31.95
C GLY A 332 -6.02 -0.54 -31.92
N PHE A 333 -5.31 -0.36 -33.04
CA PHE A 333 -4.09 0.45 -33.18
C PHE A 333 -4.19 1.56 -34.23
N ALA A 334 -5.37 1.73 -34.84
CA ALA A 334 -5.56 2.61 -35.99
C ALA A 334 -5.21 4.09 -35.74
N THR A 335 -5.31 4.57 -34.50
CA THR A 335 -5.03 5.97 -34.12
C THR A 335 -3.56 6.25 -33.83
N VAL A 336 -2.73 5.20 -33.75
CA VAL A 336 -1.30 5.33 -33.43
C VAL A 336 -0.51 5.83 -34.65
N ASN A 337 -1.05 5.67 -35.87
CA ASN A 337 -0.38 5.97 -37.15
C ASN A 337 -0.34 7.47 -37.50
N GLN A 338 -0.02 8.32 -36.52
CA GLN A 338 0.34 9.72 -36.75
C GLN A 338 1.85 9.83 -37.05
N ALA A 339 2.26 10.88 -37.78
CA ALA A 339 3.62 11.01 -38.29
C ALA A 339 4.67 10.87 -37.16
N ASN A 340 5.73 10.11 -37.43
CA ASN A 340 6.89 9.83 -36.55
C ASN A 340 6.67 8.85 -35.38
N ASN A 341 5.49 8.24 -35.21
CA ASN A 341 5.36 7.10 -34.30
C ASN A 341 5.88 5.81 -34.95
N MET A 342 6.56 4.97 -34.17
CA MET A 342 7.07 3.67 -34.59
C MET A 342 6.12 2.56 -34.12
N ILE A 343 5.48 1.90 -35.08
CA ILE A 343 4.43 0.91 -34.80
C ILE A 343 4.82 -0.40 -35.47
N GLY A 344 4.87 -1.47 -34.69
CA GLY A 344 5.03 -2.81 -35.23
C GLY A 344 3.87 -3.17 -36.17
N PRO A 345 4.10 -3.99 -37.23
CA PRO A 345 3.03 -4.44 -38.12
C PRO A 345 1.84 -5.01 -37.33
N VAL A 346 0.60 -4.70 -37.74
CA VAL A 346 -0.59 -5.24 -37.09
C VAL A 346 -1.04 -6.51 -37.80
N VAL A 347 -0.95 -7.64 -37.13
CA VAL A 347 -1.44 -8.94 -37.60
C VAL A 347 -2.87 -9.13 -37.11
N SER A 348 -3.83 -9.10 -38.03
CA SER A 348 -5.28 -9.23 -37.74
C SER A 348 -5.89 -10.55 -38.21
N THR A 349 -5.20 -11.30 -39.08
CA THR A 349 -5.66 -12.59 -39.58
C THR A 349 -5.14 -13.73 -38.70
N GLY A 350 -5.90 -14.81 -38.62
CA GLY A 350 -5.39 -16.04 -38.00
C GLY A 350 -4.32 -16.70 -38.86
N GLY A 351 -3.30 -17.29 -38.24
CA GLY A 351 -2.22 -17.96 -38.94
C GLY A 351 -0.96 -18.08 -38.09
N THR A 352 0.13 -18.50 -38.74
CA THR A 352 1.45 -18.63 -38.12
C THR A 352 2.16 -17.28 -38.08
N ILE A 353 2.79 -16.97 -36.95
CA ILE A 353 3.63 -15.78 -36.80
C ILE A 353 4.93 -16.01 -37.59
N MET A 354 5.17 -15.17 -38.59
CA MET A 354 6.37 -15.26 -39.45
C MET A 354 7.54 -14.47 -38.84
N SER A 355 8.78 -14.95 -39.03
CA SER A 355 10.00 -14.30 -38.54
C SER A 355 10.27 -12.92 -39.16
N THR A 356 9.55 -12.54 -40.21
CA THR A 356 9.66 -11.25 -40.90
C THR A 356 9.00 -10.09 -40.14
N SER A 357 8.33 -10.34 -39.01
CA SER A 357 7.69 -9.30 -38.20
C SER A 357 7.84 -9.56 -36.70
N PRO A 358 9.08 -9.56 -36.16
CA PRO A 358 9.36 -9.96 -34.77
C PRO A 358 8.77 -8.99 -33.72
N PHE A 359 8.36 -7.79 -34.13
CA PHE A 359 7.80 -6.76 -33.27
C PHE A 359 6.31 -6.49 -33.54
N ALA A 360 5.61 -7.43 -34.20
CA ALA A 360 4.22 -7.26 -34.57
C ALA A 360 3.31 -7.00 -33.36
N ASN A 361 2.30 -6.17 -33.56
CA ASN A 361 1.14 -6.10 -32.69
C ASN A 361 0.06 -7.05 -33.22
N PHE A 362 -0.77 -7.60 -32.33
CA PHE A 362 -1.79 -8.59 -32.69
C PHE A 362 -3.18 -8.03 -32.38
N SER A 363 -4.12 -8.18 -33.32
CA SER A 363 -5.51 -7.72 -33.14
C SER A 363 -6.48 -8.84 -33.50
N ARG A 364 -7.46 -9.11 -32.64
CA ARG A 364 -8.52 -10.10 -32.89
C ARG A 364 -9.90 -9.66 -32.44
#